data_AF-A0A965G597-F1
#
_entry.id   AF-A0A965G597-F1
#
_cell.length_a   1.000
_cell.length_b   1.000
_cell.length_c   1.000
_cell.angle_alpha   90.00
_cell.angle_beta   90.00
_cell.angle_gamma   90.00
#
_symmetry.space_group_name_H-M   'P 1'
#
loop_
_entity.id
_entity.type
_entity.pdbx_description
1 polymer ?
#
loop_
_entity_poly.entity_id
_entity_poly.type
_entity_poly.pdbx_seq_one_letter_code
_entity_poly.pdbx_strand_id
1 'polypeptide(L)'
;MTRTLIFPLYPKHHGGGNIRLALRAGRVETDRRRMTYSGFHLAFNLPLLLVLFFFSGKGFWPGEMVIVMLAILGIVVAFTSPWDNWAVARGIWDFPPERIRFRIGKLPVEEYAFFVIQSLEVMMLSWGFLHWFQPPAGAPMPRWIGEPQVLRHLGIGGSRP
;
A
#
# COMPACT_ATOMS: atom_id res chain seq x y z
N MET A 1 5.96 -8.46 -36.23
CA MET A 1 6.28 -7.30 -35.37
C MET A 1 5.39 -7.43 -34.14
N THR A 2 5.81 -7.69 -32.92
CA THR A 2 7.11 -7.51 -32.25
C THR A 2 7.17 -8.50 -31.09
N ARG A 3 8.13 -9.44 -31.14
CA ARG A 3 8.51 -10.33 -30.03
C ARG A 3 9.56 -9.59 -29.21
N THR A 4 9.29 -9.29 -27.95
CA THR A 4 10.26 -8.62 -27.07
C THR A 4 10.54 -9.49 -25.84
N LEU A 5 11.75 -10.05 -25.90
CA LEU A 5 12.71 -10.32 -24.82
C LEU A 5 12.47 -11.49 -23.84
N ILE A 6 13.10 -12.59 -24.27
CA ILE A 6 13.59 -13.75 -23.54
C ILE A 6 14.47 -13.33 -22.34
N PHE A 7 14.14 -13.81 -21.14
CA PHE A 7 15.01 -13.76 -19.95
C PHE A 7 16.32 -14.54 -20.20
N PRO A 8 17.47 -14.08 -19.69
CA PRO A 8 18.77 -14.68 -20.04
C PRO A 8 18.93 -16.06 -19.40
N LEU A 9 19.45 -16.98 -20.23
CA LEU A 9 19.85 -18.34 -19.91
C LEU A 9 20.93 -18.37 -18.82
N TYR A 10 20.73 -19.21 -17.80
CA TYR A 10 21.74 -19.48 -16.77
C TYR A 10 22.86 -20.37 -17.36
N PRO A 11 24.15 -20.03 -17.22
CA PRO A 11 25.22 -20.88 -17.73
C PRO A 11 25.48 -22.07 -16.78
N LYS A 12 25.59 -23.28 -17.34
CA LYS A 12 26.02 -24.47 -16.61
C LYS A 12 27.55 -24.48 -16.52
N HIS A 13 28.10 -24.28 -15.33
CA HIS A 13 29.52 -24.55 -15.06
C HIS A 13 29.71 -25.90 -14.37
N HIS A 14 30.48 -26.78 -15.04
CA HIS A 14 31.06 -27.99 -14.48
C HIS A 14 32.40 -27.64 -13.80
N GLY A 15 32.57 -27.97 -12.50
CA GLY A 15 33.84 -27.76 -11.80
C GLY A 15 33.80 -27.92 -10.27
N GLY A 16 34.17 -29.12 -9.79
CA GLY A 16 35.07 -29.38 -8.66
C GLY A 16 34.77 -28.87 -7.23
N GLY A 17 34.21 -29.75 -6.39
CA GLY A 17 34.61 -29.99 -4.98
C GLY A 17 34.56 -28.85 -3.95
N ASN A 18 35.37 -27.82 -4.07
CA ASN A 18 35.66 -26.85 -3.00
C ASN A 18 34.88 -25.53 -3.13
N ILE A 19 34.38 -25.22 -4.33
CA ILE A 19 33.54 -24.04 -4.59
C ILE A 19 32.19 -24.19 -3.87
N ARG A 20 31.70 -25.42 -3.70
CA ARG A 20 30.40 -25.69 -3.08
C ARG A 20 30.36 -25.25 -1.62
N LEU A 21 31.44 -25.39 -0.86
CA LEU A 21 31.47 -24.99 0.56
C LEU A 21 31.53 -23.47 0.71
N ALA A 22 32.37 -22.80 -0.10
CA ALA A 22 32.46 -21.33 -0.12
C ALA A 22 31.17 -20.68 -0.68
N LEU A 23 30.55 -21.26 -1.71
CA LEU A 23 29.25 -20.82 -2.21
C LEU A 23 28.13 -21.09 -1.20
N ARG A 24 28.19 -22.19 -0.44
CA ARG A 24 27.18 -22.49 0.58
C ARG A 24 27.33 -21.57 1.79
N ALA A 25 28.55 -21.30 2.23
CA ALA A 25 28.84 -20.30 3.27
C ALA A 25 28.45 -18.89 2.82
N GLY A 26 28.83 -18.47 1.61
CA GLY A 26 28.44 -17.18 1.03
C GLY A 26 26.93 -17.05 0.80
N ARG A 27 26.26 -18.13 0.38
CA ARG A 27 24.80 -18.17 0.21
C ARG A 27 24.07 -18.06 1.55
N VAL A 28 24.51 -18.79 2.58
CA VAL A 28 23.96 -18.71 3.95
C VAL A 28 24.22 -17.34 4.58
N GLU A 29 25.37 -16.75 4.34
CA GLU A 29 25.71 -15.38 4.76
C GLU A 29 24.82 -14.34 4.08
N THR A 30 24.58 -14.45 2.76
CA THR A 30 23.66 -13.56 2.03
C THR A 30 22.19 -13.78 2.42
N ASP A 31 21.83 -14.97 2.88
CA ASP A 31 20.48 -15.29 3.34
C ASP A 31 20.17 -14.57 4.67
N ARG A 32 21.15 -14.56 5.60
CA ARG A 32 21.07 -13.80 6.86
C ARG A 32 21.01 -12.28 6.69
N ARG A 33 21.50 -11.73 5.58
CA ARG A 33 21.53 -10.27 5.31
C ARG A 33 20.30 -9.74 4.58
N ARG A 34 19.35 -10.60 4.17
CA ARG A 34 18.15 -10.16 3.44
C ARG A 34 17.04 -9.81 4.41
N MET A 35 16.57 -8.57 4.34
CA MET A 35 15.46 -8.07 5.15
C MET A 35 14.16 -8.82 4.83
N THR A 36 13.45 -9.25 5.88
CA THR A 36 12.11 -9.84 5.77
C THR A 36 11.06 -8.74 5.57
N TYR A 37 9.87 -9.10 5.08
CA TYR A 37 8.79 -8.11 4.96
C TYR A 37 8.35 -7.57 6.32
N SER A 38 8.32 -8.42 7.35
CA SER A 38 8.13 -7.99 8.73
C SER A 38 9.20 -6.99 9.18
N GLY A 39 10.47 -7.22 8.82
CA GLY A 39 11.58 -6.31 9.12
C GLY A 39 11.44 -4.96 8.41
N PHE A 40 10.97 -4.97 7.15
CA PHE A 40 10.69 -3.73 6.41
C PHE A 40 9.58 -2.92 7.07
N HIS A 41 8.47 -3.57 7.45
CA HIS A 41 7.39 -2.90 8.18
C HIS A 41 7.89 -2.26 9.48
N LEU A 42 8.71 -2.97 10.25
CA LEU A 42 9.27 -2.46 11.51
C LEU A 42 10.26 -1.31 11.31
N ALA A 43 11.06 -1.35 10.24
CA ALA A 43 12.11 -0.35 10.00
C ALA A 43 11.60 0.91 9.32
N PHE A 44 10.54 0.83 8.50
CA PHE A 44 10.10 1.93 7.65
C PHE A 44 8.64 2.33 7.89
N ASN A 45 7.71 1.38 7.74
CA ASN A 45 6.29 1.71 7.75
C ASN A 45 5.79 2.06 9.17
N LEU A 46 6.13 1.26 10.19
CA LEU A 46 5.68 1.53 11.55
C LEU A 46 6.28 2.81 12.15
N PRO A 47 7.58 3.15 11.94
CA PRO A 47 8.11 4.44 12.34
C PRO A 47 7.39 5.62 11.65
N LEU A 48 7.11 5.51 10.34
CA LEU A 48 6.36 6.53 9.63
C LEU A 48 4.93 6.66 10.15
N LEU A 49 4.22 5.54 10.30
CA LEU A 49 2.88 5.50 10.88
C LEU A 49 2.85 6.14 12.27
N LEU A 50 3.86 5.89 13.11
CA LEU A 50 3.97 6.49 14.43
C LEU A 50 4.14 8.01 14.35
N VAL A 51 5.02 8.50 13.47
CA VAL A 51 5.18 9.95 13.22
C VAL A 51 3.86 10.57 12.78
N LEU A 52 3.16 9.93 11.84
CA LEU A 52 1.88 10.41 11.32
C LEU A 52 0.77 10.35 12.37
N PHE A 53 0.78 9.36 13.25
CA PHE A 53 -0.14 9.29 14.38
C PHE A 53 0.00 10.51 15.30
N PHE A 54 1.22 10.92 15.63
CA PHE A 54 1.46 12.12 16.43
C PHE A 54 1.14 13.41 15.67
N PHE A 55 1.52 13.47 14.40
CA PHE A 55 1.26 14.59 13.50
C PHE A 55 -0.24 14.87 13.33
N SER A 56 -1.05 13.82 13.24
CA SER A 56 -2.49 13.89 12.97
C SER A 56 -3.36 14.11 14.22
N GLY A 57 -2.75 14.43 15.37
CA GLY A 57 -3.49 14.76 16.60
C GLY A 57 -3.62 13.61 17.61
N LYS A 58 -2.73 12.61 17.57
CA LYS A 58 -2.57 11.56 18.61
C LYS A 58 -3.81 10.70 18.86
N GLY A 59 -4.65 10.50 17.86
CA GLY A 59 -5.84 9.65 17.98
C GLY A 59 -7.07 10.31 18.59
N PHE A 60 -7.06 11.64 18.79
CA PHE A 60 -8.27 12.41 19.11
C PHE A 60 -9.08 12.71 17.84
N TRP A 61 -9.53 11.66 17.16
CA TRP A 61 -10.41 11.79 16.01
C TRP A 61 -11.88 11.76 16.44
N PRO A 62 -12.75 12.57 15.81
CA PRO A 62 -14.19 12.41 15.96
C PRO A 62 -14.61 10.96 15.68
N GLY A 63 -15.61 10.45 16.41
CA GLY A 63 -16.05 9.06 16.27
C GLY A 63 -16.48 8.72 14.84
N GLU A 64 -17.10 9.68 14.16
CA GLU A 64 -17.48 9.58 12.75
C GLU A 64 -16.27 9.34 11.85
N MET A 65 -15.14 9.98 12.14
CA MET A 65 -13.90 9.80 11.37
C MET A 65 -13.31 8.42 11.58
N VAL A 66 -13.35 7.90 12.81
CA VAL A 66 -12.93 6.51 13.09
C VAL A 66 -13.78 5.52 12.30
N ILE A 67 -15.10 5.71 12.24
CA ILE A 67 -16.00 4.86 11.46
C ILE A 67 -15.65 4.94 9.96
N VAL A 68 -15.42 6.13 9.43
CA VAL A 68 -15.01 6.31 8.02
C VAL A 68 -13.67 5.62 7.74
N MET A 69 -12.67 5.78 8.60
CA MET A 69 -11.37 5.10 8.45
C MET A 69 -11.53 3.57 8.45
N LEU A 70 -12.32 3.01 9.36
CA LEU A 70 -12.60 1.58 9.41
C LEU A 70 -13.35 1.10 8.15
N ALA A 71 -14.32 1.87 7.67
CA ALA A 71 -15.03 1.56 6.44
C ALA A 71 -14.08 1.56 5.23
N ILE A 72 -13.19 2.56 5.12
CA ILE A 72 -12.17 2.63 4.08
C ILE A 72 -11.24 1.42 4.16
N LEU A 73 -10.74 1.06 5.35
CA LEU A 73 -9.90 -0.13 5.51
C LEU A 73 -10.61 -1.40 5.07
N GLY A 74 -11.90 -1.56 5.41
CA GLY A 74 -12.72 -2.67 4.96
C GLY A 74 -12.83 -2.71 3.42
N ILE A 75 -13.09 -1.57 2.79
CA ILE A 75 -13.16 -1.44 1.33
C ILE A 75 -11.82 -1.78 0.68
N VAL A 76 -10.71 -1.21 1.19
CA VAL A 76 -9.36 -1.47 0.66
C VAL A 76 -9.10 -2.97 0.70
N VAL A 77 -9.20 -3.61 1.86
CA VAL A 77 -8.92 -5.04 1.99
C VAL A 77 -9.85 -5.88 1.11
N ALA A 78 -11.15 -5.60 1.09
CA ALA A 78 -12.11 -6.34 0.29
C ALA A 78 -11.88 -6.17 -1.22
N PHE A 79 -11.41 -5.01 -1.66
CA PHE A 79 -11.17 -4.71 -3.05
C PHE A 79 -9.80 -5.18 -3.53
N THR A 80 -8.70 -4.90 -2.83
CA THR A 80 -7.35 -5.26 -3.30
C THR A 80 -7.04 -6.74 -3.13
N SER A 81 -7.48 -7.36 -2.03
CA SER A 81 -7.10 -8.75 -1.72
C SER A 81 -7.43 -9.75 -2.85
N PRO A 82 -8.62 -9.71 -3.51
CA PRO A 82 -8.94 -10.64 -4.59
C PRO A 82 -8.01 -10.49 -5.81
N TRP A 83 -7.76 -9.25 -6.25
CA TRP A 83 -6.90 -8.98 -7.41
C TRP A 83 -5.48 -9.42 -7.16
N ASP A 84 -4.98 -9.17 -5.96
CA ASP A 84 -3.60 -9.41 -5.61
C ASP A 84 -3.32 -10.92 -5.40
N ASN A 85 -4.27 -11.63 -4.77
CA ASN A 85 -4.28 -13.10 -4.74
C ASN A 85 -4.33 -13.70 -6.15
N TRP A 86 -5.14 -13.12 -7.04
CA TRP A 86 -5.24 -13.57 -8.43
C TRP A 86 -3.93 -13.34 -9.19
N ALA A 87 -3.27 -12.20 -9.00
CA ALA A 87 -2.00 -11.90 -9.65
C ALA A 87 -0.91 -12.91 -9.27
N VAL A 88 -0.81 -13.28 -7.99
CA VAL A 88 0.10 -14.33 -7.52
C VAL A 88 -0.30 -15.69 -8.10
N ALA A 89 -1.59 -16.03 -8.11
CA ALA A 89 -2.06 -17.29 -8.68
C ALA A 89 -1.75 -17.42 -10.19
N ARG A 90 -1.65 -16.30 -10.90
CA ARG A 90 -1.29 -16.24 -12.33
C ARG A 90 0.21 -16.14 -12.58
N GLY A 91 1.02 -16.08 -11.53
CA GLY A 91 2.48 -15.93 -11.64
C GLY A 91 2.92 -14.59 -12.22
N ILE A 92 2.07 -13.56 -12.13
CA ILE A 92 2.44 -12.19 -12.52
C ILE A 92 3.59 -11.70 -11.63
N TRP A 93 3.51 -12.05 -10.35
CA TRP A 93 4.55 -11.82 -9.35
C TRP A 93 4.40 -12.82 -8.19
N ASP A 94 5.41 -12.94 -7.33
CA ASP A 94 5.37 -13.78 -6.13
C ASP A 94 6.41 -13.32 -5.10
N PHE A 95 6.33 -13.90 -3.90
CA PHE A 95 7.10 -13.55 -2.72
C PHE A 95 8.10 -14.65 -2.38
N PRO A 96 9.38 -14.32 -2.12
CA PRO A 96 10.38 -15.30 -1.70
C PRO A 96 9.98 -15.97 -0.37
N PRO A 97 9.89 -17.31 -0.30
CA PRO A 97 9.43 -18.04 0.88
C PRO A 97 10.24 -17.74 2.14
N GLU A 98 11.52 -17.42 2.00
CA GLU A 98 12.44 -17.12 3.09
C GLU A 98 12.19 -15.76 3.77
N ARG A 99 11.33 -14.90 3.19
CA ARG A 99 11.10 -13.52 3.68
C ARG A 99 9.73 -13.30 4.31
N ILE A 100 8.84 -14.27 4.20
CA ILE A 100 7.44 -14.20 4.62
C ILE A 100 7.22 -15.06 5.86
N ARG A 101 6.26 -14.69 6.72
CA ARG A 101 5.95 -15.50 7.91
C ARG A 101 5.02 -16.66 7.60
N PHE A 102 3.89 -16.36 6.98
CA PHE A 102 2.91 -17.34 6.50
C PHE A 102 1.97 -16.68 5.49
N ARG A 103 1.21 -17.49 4.74
CA ARG A 103 0.26 -17.00 3.74
C ARG A 103 -1.18 -17.14 4.24
N ILE A 104 -2.02 -16.17 3.88
CA ILE A 104 -3.47 -16.26 3.92
C ILE A 104 -3.93 -16.26 2.46
N GLY A 105 -4.59 -17.34 2.02
CA GLY A 105 -4.81 -17.58 0.60
C GLY A 105 -3.47 -17.74 -0.15
N LYS A 106 -3.20 -16.87 -1.12
CA LYS A 106 -1.96 -16.82 -1.89
C LYS A 106 -1.01 -15.73 -1.41
N LEU A 107 -1.45 -14.76 -0.62
CA LEU A 107 -0.60 -13.64 -0.19
C LEU A 107 0.04 -13.90 1.17
N PRO A 108 1.25 -13.39 1.41
CA PRO A 108 1.82 -13.37 2.75
C PRO A 108 1.01 -12.43 3.66
N VAL A 109 0.95 -12.74 4.96
CA VAL A 109 0.25 -11.89 5.95
C VAL A 109 0.78 -10.46 5.95
N GLU A 110 2.07 -10.28 5.63
CA GLU A 110 2.71 -8.98 5.52
C GLU A 110 2.15 -8.09 4.40
N GLU A 111 1.54 -8.67 3.36
CA GLU A 111 0.91 -7.90 2.28
C GLU A 111 -0.42 -7.30 2.74
N TYR A 112 -1.21 -8.07 3.50
CA TYR A 112 -2.41 -7.54 4.15
C TYR A 112 -2.07 -6.45 5.16
N ALA A 113 -0.98 -6.63 5.92
CA ALA A 113 -0.48 -5.59 6.81
C ALA A 113 -0.07 -4.33 6.02
N PHE A 114 0.55 -4.49 4.85
CA PHE A 114 0.90 -3.37 3.98
C PHE A 114 -0.33 -2.58 3.53
N PHE A 115 -1.39 -3.25 3.08
CA PHE A 115 -2.65 -2.58 2.69
C PHE A 115 -3.20 -1.71 3.82
N VAL A 116 -3.22 -2.25 5.05
CA VAL A 116 -3.74 -1.55 6.22
C VAL A 116 -2.83 -0.38 6.63
N ILE A 117 -1.54 -0.64 6.79
CA ILE A 117 -0.57 0.35 7.27
C ILE A 117 -0.49 1.53 6.30
N GLN A 118 -0.33 1.28 5.00
CA GLN A 118 -0.25 2.35 4.00
C GLN A 118 -1.54 3.17 3.92
N SER A 119 -2.70 2.51 4.02
CA SER A 119 -3.98 3.24 4.03
C SER A 119 -4.10 4.14 5.26
N LEU A 120 -3.68 3.65 6.43
CA LEU A 120 -3.63 4.45 7.66
C LEU A 120 -2.67 5.63 7.52
N GLU A 121 -1.47 5.42 6.99
CA GLU A 121 -0.49 6.49 6.73
C GLU A 121 -1.09 7.59 5.84
N VAL A 122 -1.71 7.23 4.71
CA VAL A 122 -2.34 8.20 3.81
C VAL A 122 -3.50 8.93 4.47
N MET A 123 -4.36 8.22 5.20
CA MET A 123 -5.50 8.84 5.90
C MET A 123 -5.02 9.81 6.98
N MET A 124 -4.04 9.42 7.79
CA MET A 124 -3.48 10.28 8.87
C MET A 124 -2.73 11.48 8.30
N LEU A 125 -1.97 11.29 7.22
CA LEU A 125 -1.32 12.40 6.52
C LEU A 125 -2.36 13.38 5.98
N SER A 126 -3.41 12.88 5.32
CA SER A 126 -4.49 13.70 4.76
C SER A 126 -5.22 14.47 5.86
N TRP A 127 -5.55 13.81 6.96
CA TRP A 127 -6.16 14.44 8.13
C TRP A 127 -5.27 15.55 8.71
N GLY A 128 -4.00 15.24 8.99
CA GLY A 128 -3.06 16.23 9.52
C GLY A 128 -2.88 17.44 8.59
N PHE A 129 -2.82 17.20 7.28
CA PHE A 129 -2.71 18.26 6.29
C PHE A 129 -3.96 19.16 6.27
N LEU A 130 -5.16 18.57 6.27
CA LEU A 130 -6.41 19.34 6.30
C LEU A 130 -6.59 20.16 7.58
N HIS A 131 -6.00 19.74 8.69
CA HIS A 131 -5.98 20.54 9.92
C HIS A 131 -5.01 21.72 9.86
N TRP A 132 -3.93 21.62 9.09
CA TRP A 132 -2.96 22.70 8.93
C TRP A 132 -3.41 23.72 7.88
N PHE A 133 -4.16 23.31 6.88
CA PHE A 133 -4.68 24.18 5.82
C PHE A 133 -6.19 24.39 5.98
N GLN A 134 -6.56 25.24 6.93
CA GLN A 134 -7.95 25.67 7.06
C GLN A 134 -8.34 26.63 5.95
N PRO A 135 -9.57 26.52 5.40
CA PRO A 135 -10.05 27.47 4.42
C PRO A 135 -10.09 28.90 5.01
N PRO A 136 -9.83 29.95 4.20
CA PRO A 136 -9.93 31.33 4.65
C PRO A 136 -11.29 31.62 5.30
N ALA A 137 -11.31 32.52 6.27
CA ALA A 137 -12.57 32.99 6.86
C ALA A 137 -13.49 33.54 5.77
N GLY A 138 -14.71 33.00 5.66
CA GLY A 138 -15.68 33.37 4.64
C GLY A 138 -15.55 32.60 3.31
N ALA A 139 -14.68 31.58 3.23
CA ALA A 139 -14.69 30.66 2.10
C ALA A 139 -16.10 30.06 1.94
N PRO A 140 -16.65 30.02 0.71
CA PRO A 140 -17.93 29.40 0.48
C PRO A 140 -17.85 27.93 0.88
N MET A 141 -18.92 27.41 1.50
CA MET A 141 -19.04 25.99 1.80
C MET A 141 -18.75 25.17 0.53
N PRO A 142 -17.98 24.06 0.60
CA PRO A 142 -17.77 23.19 -0.53
C PRO A 142 -19.11 22.77 -1.11
N ARG A 143 -19.40 23.17 -2.36
CA ARG A 143 -20.64 22.80 -3.04
C ARG A 143 -20.36 21.66 -4.00
N TRP A 144 -21.21 20.65 -3.97
CA TRP A 144 -21.15 19.55 -4.92
C TRP A 144 -21.55 20.02 -6.31
N ILE A 145 -20.89 19.55 -7.37
CA ILE A 145 -21.21 19.95 -8.75
C ILE A 145 -22.65 19.59 -9.16
N GLY A 146 -23.26 18.62 -8.45
CA GLY A 146 -24.66 18.22 -8.63
C GLY A 146 -25.67 19.11 -7.89
N GLU A 147 -25.24 20.10 -7.10
CA GLU A 147 -26.19 21.01 -6.45
C GLU A 147 -26.89 21.91 -7.48
N PRO A 148 -28.21 22.10 -7.39
CA PRO A 148 -28.96 22.94 -8.33
C PRO A 148 -28.41 24.37 -8.45
N GLN A 149 -27.83 24.90 -7.36
CA GLN A 149 -27.26 26.23 -7.32
C GLN A 149 -25.96 26.34 -8.13
N VAL A 150 -25.12 25.30 -8.08
CA VAL A 150 -23.86 25.21 -8.85
C VAL A 150 -24.19 24.96 -10.32
N LEU A 151 -25.10 24.04 -10.59
CA LEU A 151 -25.63 23.74 -11.92
C LEU A 151 -26.19 25.00 -12.61
N ARG A 152 -26.93 25.84 -11.87
CA ARG A 152 -27.39 27.16 -12.37
C ARG A 152 -26.24 28.10 -12.71
N HIS A 153 -25.20 28.19 -11.88
CA HIS A 153 -24.03 29.03 -12.16
C HIS A 153 -23.23 28.53 -13.38
N LEU A 154 -23.23 27.23 -13.63
CA LEU A 154 -22.58 26.61 -14.79
C LEU A 154 -23.44 26.63 -16.07
N GLY A 155 -24.67 27.17 -16.00
CA GLY A 155 -25.62 27.12 -17.12
C GLY A 155 -26.17 25.72 -17.42
N ILE A 156 -25.89 24.72 -16.58
CA ILE A 156 -26.33 23.33 -16.70
C ILE A 156 -27.62 23.16 -15.89
N GLY A 157 -28.69 23.83 -16.30
CA GLY A 157 -29.93 23.84 -15.51
C GLY A 157 -31.00 24.66 -16.19
N GLY A 158 -31.31 24.28 -17.43
CA GLY A 158 -32.35 24.92 -18.22
C GLY A 158 -33.66 24.99 -17.46
N SER A 159 -34.26 26.18 -17.51
CA SER A 159 -35.66 26.47 -17.21
C SER A 159 -36.54 25.32 -17.70
N ARG A 160 -37.07 24.51 -16.77
CA ARG A 160 -38.27 23.75 -17.10
C ARG A 160 -39.44 24.74 -17.06
N PRO A 161 -40.30 24.75 -18.10
CA PRO A 161 -41.45 25.65 -18.20
C PRO A 161 -42.43 25.44 -17.04
#